data_AF-A0A512BTW4-F1
#
_entry.id   AF-A0A512BTW4-F1
#
_cell.length_a   1.000
_cell.length_b   1.000
_cell.length_c   1.000
_cell.angle_alpha   90.00
_cell.angle_beta   90.00
_cell.angle_gamma   90.00
#
_symmetry.space_group_name_H-M   'P 1'
#
loop_
_entity.id
_entity.type
_entity.pdbx_description
1 polymer ?
#
loop_
_entity_poly.entity_id
_entity_poly.type
_entity_poly.pdbx_seq_one_letter_code
_entity_poly.pdbx_strand_id
1 'polypeptide(L)'
;MTFRAIVLGLALTGVILAVFHLAGPWFFVDGRRPFQVNFTVGAALGLLLGLVVPRLIRAPSKHAVSAMALAAVPGMLVMAAIGSHFAVFFPRLDPALDKVFGSLMLWFYGFSLAGTLWVARRA
;
A
#
# COMPACT_ATOMS: atom_id res chain seq x y z
N MET A 1 6.78 -9.57 17.25
CA MET A 1 6.59 -8.37 16.41
C MET A 1 6.90 -8.68 14.94
N THR A 2 8.09 -9.16 14.62
CA THR A 2 8.55 -9.46 13.25
C THR A 2 7.60 -10.34 12.45
N PHE A 3 7.27 -11.54 12.95
CA PHE A 3 6.34 -12.45 12.26
C PHE A 3 4.96 -11.82 12.01
N ARG A 4 4.40 -11.10 13.00
CA ARG A 4 3.11 -10.40 12.86
C ARG A 4 3.15 -9.29 11.81
N ALA A 5 4.24 -8.55 11.73
CA ALA A 5 4.43 -7.51 10.71
C ALA A 5 4.46 -8.11 9.30
N ILE A 6 5.22 -9.20 9.12
CA ILE A 6 5.30 -9.91 7.83
C ILE A 6 3.94 -10.46 7.42
N VAL A 7 3.24 -11.15 8.33
CA VAL A 7 1.89 -11.69 8.07
C VAL A 7 0.92 -10.57 7.70
N LEU A 8 0.97 -9.44 8.41
CA LEU A 8 0.15 -8.27 8.10
C LEU A 8 0.48 -7.70 6.71
N GLY A 9 1.76 -7.62 6.36
CA GLY A 9 2.21 -7.19 5.04
C GLY A 9 1.69 -8.08 3.91
N LEU A 10 1.78 -9.40 4.10
CA LEU A 10 1.25 -10.37 3.14
C LEU A 10 -0.28 -10.30 3.03
N ALA A 11 -0.98 -10.17 4.16
CA ALA A 11 -2.43 -9.98 4.17
C ALA A 11 -2.83 -8.70 3.42
N LEU A 12 -2.14 -7.59 3.69
CA LEU A 12 -2.36 -6.32 3.00
C LEU A 12 -2.10 -6.45 1.49
N THR A 13 -1.06 -7.16 1.10
CA THR A 13 -0.74 -7.46 -0.30
C THR A 13 -1.89 -8.20 -0.98
N GLY A 14 -2.42 -9.24 -0.33
CA GLY A 14 -3.58 -9.98 -0.82
C GLY A 14 -4.83 -9.11 -0.95
N VAL A 15 -5.09 -8.23 0.02
CA VAL A 15 -6.22 -7.28 -0.02
C VAL A 15 -6.06 -6.30 -1.18
N ILE A 16 -4.88 -5.72 -1.37
CA ILE A 16 -4.58 -4.81 -2.48
C ILE A 16 -4.83 -5.52 -3.82
N LEU A 17 -4.26 -6.72 -3.99
CA LEU A 17 -4.49 -7.54 -5.18
C LEU A 17 -5.97 -7.78 -5.45
N ALA A 18 -6.73 -8.20 -4.42
CA ALA A 18 -8.15 -8.45 -4.55
C ALA A 18 -8.92 -7.18 -4.94
N VAL A 19 -8.60 -6.03 -4.34
CA VAL A 19 -9.21 -4.74 -4.69
C VAL A 19 -8.97 -4.39 -6.15
N PHE A 20 -7.73 -4.47 -6.64
CA PHE A 20 -7.43 -4.13 -8.03
C PHE A 20 -7.96 -5.16 -9.03
N HIS A 21 -8.00 -6.44 -8.66
CA HIS A 21 -8.54 -7.48 -9.53
C HIS A 21 -10.07 -7.39 -9.67
N LEU A 22 -10.77 -7.01 -8.60
CA LEU A 22 -12.24 -6.93 -8.58
C LEU A 22 -12.77 -5.56 -8.97
N ALA A 23 -12.19 -4.49 -8.40
CA ALA A 23 -12.65 -3.12 -8.54
C ALA A 23 -11.76 -2.27 -9.46
N GLY A 24 -10.69 -2.84 -10.04
CA GLY A 24 -9.78 -2.14 -10.94
C GLY A 24 -10.47 -1.31 -12.03
N PRO A 25 -11.49 -1.82 -12.75
CA PRO A 25 -12.18 -1.04 -13.78
C PRO A 25 -12.93 0.19 -13.25
N TRP A 26 -13.34 0.17 -11.98
CA TRP A 26 -13.98 1.31 -11.32
C TRP A 26 -12.98 2.22 -10.62
N PHE A 27 -11.78 1.70 -10.38
CA PHE A 27 -10.67 2.43 -9.80
C PHE A 27 -9.99 3.28 -10.87
N PHE A 28 -9.63 2.71 -12.01
CA PHE A 28 -8.93 3.41 -13.09
C PHE A 28 -9.90 3.99 -14.11
N VAL A 29 -10.74 4.92 -13.67
CA VAL A 29 -11.62 5.69 -14.56
C VAL A 29 -10.83 6.83 -15.20
N ASP A 30 -10.99 7.01 -16.51
CA ASP A 30 -10.34 8.07 -17.24
C ASP A 30 -10.72 9.46 -16.72
N GLY A 31 -9.72 10.34 -16.64
CA GLY A 31 -9.89 11.74 -16.31
C GLY A 31 -9.11 12.20 -15.08
N ARG A 32 -8.90 13.51 -15.02
CA ARG A 32 -8.09 14.16 -13.97
C ARG A 32 -8.67 14.00 -12.56
N ARG A 33 -9.99 14.10 -12.41
CA ARG A 33 -10.65 14.07 -11.10
C ARG A 33 -10.59 12.67 -10.44
N PRO A 34 -10.98 11.57 -11.12
CA PRO A 34 -10.84 10.22 -10.56
C PRO A 34 -9.40 9.91 -10.13
N PHE A 35 -8.42 10.29 -10.95
CA PHE A 35 -7.00 10.14 -10.62
C PHE A 35 -6.63 10.85 -9.31
N GLN A 36 -7.00 12.13 -9.15
CA GLN A 36 -6.72 12.88 -7.93
C GLN A 36 -7.39 12.24 -6.70
N VAL A 37 -8.65 11.82 -6.82
CA VAL A 37 -9.37 11.14 -5.73
C VAL A 37 -8.65 9.88 -5.31
N ASN A 38 -8.23 9.02 -6.24
CA ASN A 38 -7.52 7.79 -5.93
C ASN A 38 -6.20 8.03 -5.18
N PHE A 39 -5.42 9.02 -5.59
CA PHE A 39 -4.17 9.37 -4.91
C PHE A 39 -4.42 10.00 -3.53
N THR A 40 -5.45 10.84 -3.39
CA THR A 40 -5.83 11.40 -2.09
C THR A 40 -6.31 10.31 -1.13
N VAL A 41 -7.18 9.42 -1.59
CA VAL A 41 -7.68 8.27 -0.81
C VAL A 41 -6.53 7.31 -0.48
N GLY A 42 -5.67 7.00 -1.45
CA GLY A 42 -4.48 6.18 -1.25
C GLY A 42 -3.52 6.77 -0.20
N ALA A 43 -3.26 8.08 -0.25
CA ALA A 43 -2.47 8.76 0.79
C ALA A 43 -3.14 8.68 2.17
N ALA A 44 -4.44 8.96 2.25
CA ALA A 44 -5.17 8.96 3.51
C ALA A 44 -5.19 7.56 4.14
N LEU A 45 -5.48 6.52 3.35
CA LEU A 45 -5.46 5.12 3.80
C LEU A 45 -4.05 4.67 4.17
N GLY A 46 -3.04 5.04 3.38
CA GLY A 46 -1.64 4.76 3.69
C GLY A 46 -1.24 5.39 5.02
N LEU A 47 -1.51 6.67 5.21
CA LEU A 47 -1.20 7.39 6.44
C LEU A 47 -1.91 6.77 7.65
N LEU A 48 -3.21 6.48 7.53
CA LEU A 48 -3.99 5.82 8.57
C LEU A 48 -3.40 4.46 8.94
N LEU A 49 -3.02 3.66 7.94
CA LEU A 49 -2.34 2.39 8.14
C LEU A 49 -1.06 2.60 8.97
N GLY A 50 -0.22 3.57 8.58
CA GLY A 50 0.98 3.94 9.34
C GLY A 50 0.71 4.29 10.81
N LEU A 51 -0.35 5.03 11.08
CA LEU A 51 -0.72 5.42 12.45
C LEU A 51 -1.21 4.23 13.29
N VAL A 52 -1.81 3.22 12.66
CA VAL A 52 -2.52 2.13 13.34
C VAL A 52 -1.69 0.85 13.43
N VAL A 53 -0.83 0.56 12.45
CA VAL A 53 -0.03 -0.67 12.38
C VAL A 53 0.76 -0.97 13.66
N PRO A 54 1.53 -0.02 14.25
CA PRO A 54 2.29 -0.30 15.47
C PRO A 54 1.41 -0.83 16.61
N ARG A 55 0.17 -0.33 16.71
CA ARG A 55 -0.81 -0.78 17.71
C ARG A 55 -1.34 -2.18 17.39
N LEU A 56 -1.71 -2.44 16.12
CA LEU A 56 -2.24 -3.74 15.68
C LEU A 56 -1.28 -4.90 15.98
N ILE A 57 0.01 -4.71 15.71
CA ILE A 57 1.02 -5.77 15.93
C ILE A 57 1.67 -5.70 17.32
N ARG A 58 1.21 -4.78 18.17
CA ARG A 58 1.74 -4.51 19.53
C ARG A 58 3.24 -4.22 19.53
N ALA A 59 3.70 -3.41 18.58
CA ALA A 59 5.08 -2.95 18.50
C ALA A 59 5.31 -1.77 19.46
N PRO A 60 6.40 -1.75 20.23
CA PRO A 60 6.82 -0.55 20.94
C PRO A 60 7.01 0.62 19.96
N SER A 61 6.62 1.83 20.36
CA SER A 61 6.67 3.00 19.47
C SER A 61 8.08 3.29 18.92
N LYS A 62 9.13 3.00 19.70
CA LYS A 62 10.54 3.07 19.26
C LYS A 62 10.90 2.14 18.08
N HIS A 63 10.11 1.10 17.86
CA HIS A 63 10.28 0.16 16.75
C HIS A 63 9.18 0.30 15.67
N ALA A 64 8.31 1.30 15.77
CA ALA A 64 7.15 1.47 14.87
C ALA A 64 7.55 1.52 13.38
N VAL A 65 8.62 2.26 13.05
CA VAL A 65 9.11 2.38 11.67
C VAL A 65 9.62 1.03 11.15
N SER A 66 10.45 0.33 11.93
CA SER A 66 10.94 -1.01 11.56
C SER A 66 9.80 -2.02 11.40
N ALA A 67 8.79 -1.93 12.27
CA ALA A 67 7.58 -2.75 12.18
C ALA A 67 6.84 -2.53 10.86
N MET A 68 6.64 -1.27 10.48
CA MET A 68 5.98 -0.93 9.22
C MET A 68 6.82 -1.29 8.01
N ALA A 69 8.14 -1.11 8.06
CA ALA A 69 9.03 -1.55 7.00
C ALA A 69 8.93 -3.06 6.76
N LEU A 70 8.89 -3.87 7.83
CA LEU A 70 8.70 -5.32 7.73
C LEU A 70 7.34 -5.73 7.15
N ALA A 71 6.31 -4.90 7.30
CA ALA A 71 5.01 -5.12 6.67
C ALA A 71 4.97 -4.61 5.21
N ALA A 72 5.53 -3.43 4.96
CA ALA A 72 5.45 -2.77 3.66
C ALA A 72 6.38 -3.39 2.62
N VAL A 73 7.64 -3.66 2.97
CA VAL A 73 8.68 -4.06 2.00
C VAL A 73 8.30 -5.34 1.24
N PRO A 74 7.87 -6.44 1.89
CA PRO A 74 7.43 -7.62 1.15
C PRO A 74 6.30 -7.33 0.16
N GLY A 75 5.31 -6.55 0.60
CA GLY A 75 4.20 -6.15 -0.25
C GLY A 75 4.61 -5.25 -1.41
N MET A 76 5.52 -4.30 -1.18
CA MET A 76 6.09 -3.45 -2.22
C MET A 76 6.84 -4.27 -3.28
N LEU A 77 7.63 -5.27 -2.86
CA LEU A 77 8.34 -6.16 -3.79
C LEU A 77 7.38 -6.97 -4.65
N VAL A 78 6.33 -7.53 -4.04
CA VAL A 78 5.27 -8.25 -4.78
C VAL A 78 4.56 -7.32 -5.75
N MET A 79 4.18 -6.11 -5.33
CA MET A 79 3.51 -5.13 -6.19
C MET A 79 4.41 -4.61 -7.32
N ALA A 80 5.72 -4.53 -7.09
CA ALA A 80 6.68 -4.20 -8.15
C ALA A 80 6.75 -5.30 -9.21
N ALA A 81 6.77 -6.58 -8.79
CA ALA A 81 6.73 -7.72 -9.70
C ALA A 81 5.39 -7.81 -10.47
N ILE A 82 4.28 -7.50 -9.81
CA ILE A 82 2.97 -7.40 -10.47
C ILE A 82 2.97 -6.25 -11.48
N GLY A 83 3.51 -5.09 -11.12
CA GLY A 83 3.61 -3.93 -12.01
C GLY A 83 4.38 -4.23 -13.28
N SER A 84 5.48 -5.01 -13.21
CA SER A 84 6.24 -5.40 -14.41
C SER A 84 5.49 -6.38 -15.32
N HIS A 85 4.48 -7.07 -14.80
CA HIS A 85 3.63 -8.00 -15.55
C HIS A 85 2.15 -7.61 -15.44
N PHE A 86 1.86 -6.30 -15.45
CA PHE A 86 0.56 -5.77 -15.07
C PHE A 86 -0.61 -6.41 -15.81
N ALA A 87 -0.49 -6.56 -17.15
CA ALA A 87 -1.52 -7.16 -17.99
C ALA A 87 -1.78 -8.66 -17.69
N VAL A 88 -0.80 -9.37 -17.12
CA VAL A 88 -0.95 -10.79 -16.73
C VAL A 88 -1.82 -10.89 -15.47
N PHE A 89 -1.57 -10.02 -14.49
CA PHE A 89 -2.29 -10.03 -13.21
C PHE A 89 -3.64 -9.32 -13.29
N PHE A 90 -3.79 -8.34 -14.18
CA PHE A 90 -5.01 -7.57 -14.36
C PHE A 90 -5.42 -7.50 -15.85
N PRO A 91 -5.82 -8.64 -16.45
CA PRO A 91 -6.08 -8.73 -17.90
C PRO A 91 -7.29 -7.91 -18.38
N ARG A 92 -8.11 -7.41 -17.46
CA ARG A 92 -9.28 -6.56 -17.74
C ARG A 92 -8.97 -5.06 -17.71
N LEU A 93 -7.73 -4.69 -17.38
CA LEU A 93 -7.28 -3.30 -17.29
C LEU A 93 -6.38 -2.95 -18.49
N ASP A 94 -6.35 -1.67 -18.86
CA ASP A 94 -5.41 -1.17 -19.85
C ASP A 94 -3.96 -1.36 -19.33
N PRO A 95 -3.09 -2.06 -20.08
CA PRO A 95 -1.68 -2.25 -19.72
C PRO A 95 -0.92 -0.93 -19.45
N ALA A 96 -1.35 0.19 -20.05
CA ALA A 96 -0.74 1.51 -19.83
C ALA A 96 -0.96 2.08 -18.41
N LEU A 97 -1.79 1.43 -17.60
CA LEU A 97 -2.04 1.81 -16.20
C LEU A 97 -0.96 1.31 -15.23
N ASP A 98 0.00 0.52 -15.70
CA ASP A 98 1.12 -0.01 -14.92
C ASP A 98 1.86 1.08 -14.11
N LYS A 99 2.16 2.22 -14.73
CA LYS A 99 2.84 3.37 -14.11
C LYS A 99 1.97 4.05 -13.08
N VAL A 100 0.67 4.15 -13.33
CA VAL A 100 -0.30 4.75 -12.40
C VAL A 100 -0.43 3.87 -11.17
N PHE A 101 -0.58 2.56 -11.38
CA PHE A 101 -0.61 1.56 -10.32
C PHE A 101 0.66 1.60 -9.48
N GLY A 102 1.84 1.52 -10.10
CA GLY A 102 3.13 1.57 -9.40
C GLY A 102 3.29 2.87 -8.60
N SER A 103 2.93 4.01 -9.20
CA SER A 103 2.97 5.32 -8.55
C SER A 103 2.02 5.38 -7.34
N LEU A 104 0.81 4.83 -7.46
CA LEU A 104 -0.15 4.76 -6.36
C LEU A 104 0.34 3.84 -5.24
N MET A 105 0.96 2.71 -5.55
CA MET A 105 1.55 1.82 -4.56
C MET A 105 2.68 2.53 -3.80
N LEU A 106 3.59 3.20 -4.52
CA LEU A 106 4.62 4.02 -3.90
C LEU A 106 4.02 5.11 -3.01
N TRP A 107 2.96 5.77 -3.47
CA TRP A 107 2.25 6.80 -2.72
C TRP A 107 1.66 6.24 -1.43
N PHE A 108 0.87 5.18 -1.51
CA PHE A 108 0.24 4.51 -0.37
C PHE A 108 1.27 4.04 0.67
N TYR A 109 2.31 3.31 0.25
CA TYR A 109 3.35 2.83 1.16
C TYR A 109 4.20 3.98 1.71
N GLY A 110 4.50 5.01 0.90
CA GLY A 110 5.20 6.21 1.35
C GLY A 110 4.45 6.92 2.49
N PHE A 111 3.15 7.14 2.33
CA PHE A 111 2.33 7.75 3.39
C PHE A 111 2.20 6.84 4.62
N SER A 112 2.21 5.52 4.47
CA SER A 112 2.24 4.60 5.61
C SER A 112 3.53 4.70 6.43
N LEU A 113 4.68 4.88 5.78
CA LEU A 113 5.94 5.14 6.47
C LEU A 113 5.96 6.53 7.13
N ALA A 114 5.36 7.54 6.49
CA ALA A 114 5.21 8.86 7.09
C ALA A 114 4.34 8.81 8.37
N GLY A 115 3.24 8.04 8.33
CA GLY A 115 2.37 7.82 9.48
C GLY A 115 3.08 7.13 10.64
N THR A 116 3.87 6.08 10.39
CA THR A 116 4.66 5.46 11.45
C THR A 116 5.78 6.34 11.97
N LEU A 117 6.42 7.13 11.11
CA LEU A 117 7.44 8.09 11.54
C LEU A 117 6.85 9.11 12.52
N TRP A 118 5.62 9.56 12.29
CA TRP A 118 4.90 10.43 13.22
C TRP A 118 4.68 9.77 14.59
N VAL A 119 4.28 8.49 14.60
CA VAL A 119 4.12 7.71 15.85
C VAL A 119 5.45 7.56 16.59
N ALA A 120 6.52 7.22 15.86
CA ALA A 120 7.84 7.03 16.44
C ALA A 120 8.42 8.32 17.05
N ARG A 121 8.13 9.49 16.46
CA ARG A 121 8.58 10.80 16.99
C ARG A 121 7.85 11.26 18.25
N ARG A 122 6.69 10.67 18.55
CA ARG A 122 5.89 10.99 19.75
C ARG A 122 6.10 10.00 20.90
N ALA A 123 7.04 9.06 20.72
CA ALA A 123 7.41 8.03 21.68
C ALA A 123 8.49 8.55 22.65
#